data_AF-A0A673VKI4-F1
#
_entry.id   AF-A0A673VKI4-F1
#
_cell.length_a   1.000
_cell.length_b   1.000
_cell.length_c   1.000
_cell.angle_alpha   90.00
_cell.angle_beta   90.00
_cell.angle_gamma   90.00
#
_symmetry.space_group_name_H-M   'P 1'
#
loop_
_entity.id
_entity.type
_entity.pdbx_description
1 polymer ?
#
loop_
_entity_poly.entity_id
_entity_poly.type
_entity_poly.pdbx_seq_one_letter_code
_entity_poly.pdbx_strand_id
1 'polypeptide(L)'
;MRPLTEEETRVMFEKIAKYIGENLQLLVDRPDGTYCFRLHNDRVYYVSEKILKLAANISGDKLVSLGTCFGKFTKTHKFRLHITALDYLAPYAKYKVWIKPGAEQSFLYGNHVLKSGLGRITESTCQYQGVVVYSMADVPLMSPHADDVTDLQGCFHRCFSHKSYLNCIQSIIQLFSFILLLVVHLRPLIEDSKIEMRAPPPPSGGAGCRGDPQSRWSARCRLRDV
;
A
#
# COMPACT_ATOMS: atom_id res chain seq x y z
N MET A 1 24.94 -30.40 -12.93
CA MET A 1 24.93 -28.93 -12.71
C MET A 1 24.64 -28.25 -14.03
N ARG A 2 23.36 -28.04 -14.33
CA ARG A 2 22.94 -27.44 -15.62
C ARG A 2 22.79 -25.92 -15.50
N PRO A 3 23.04 -25.14 -16.57
CA PRO A 3 22.58 -23.76 -16.62
C PRO A 3 21.03 -23.73 -16.58
N LEU A 4 20.47 -22.60 -16.11
CA LEU A 4 19.04 -22.39 -16.17
C LEU A 4 18.62 -22.13 -17.62
N THR A 5 17.40 -22.56 -17.96
CA THR A 5 16.74 -22.16 -19.21
C THR A 5 16.21 -20.73 -19.11
N GLU A 6 15.91 -20.11 -20.25
CA GLU A 6 15.38 -18.73 -20.28
C GLU A 6 14.06 -18.59 -19.50
N GLU A 7 13.18 -19.59 -19.61
CA GLU A 7 11.89 -19.63 -18.91
C GLU A 7 12.06 -19.71 -17.39
N GLU A 8 12.91 -20.62 -16.91
CA GLU A 8 13.23 -20.78 -15.49
C GLU A 8 13.87 -19.51 -14.91
N THR A 9 14.74 -18.89 -15.70
CA THR A 9 15.43 -17.66 -15.36
C THR A 9 14.43 -16.51 -15.19
N ARG A 10 13.47 -16.38 -16.11
CA ARG A 10 12.39 -15.39 -16.00
C ARG A 10 11.57 -15.60 -14.73
N VAL A 11 11.10 -16.82 -14.45
CA VAL A 11 10.28 -17.13 -13.27
C VAL A 11 11.04 -16.83 -11.97
N MET A 12 12.33 -17.15 -11.93
CA MET A 12 13.19 -16.84 -10.79
C MET A 12 13.33 -15.33 -10.59
N PHE A 13 13.66 -14.58 -11.64
CA PHE A 13 13.85 -13.14 -11.56
C PHE A 13 12.55 -12.40 -11.25
N GLU A 14 11.40 -12.82 -11.77
CA GLU A 14 10.10 -12.26 -11.40
C GLU A 14 9.82 -12.37 -9.89
N LYS A 15 10.22 -13.48 -9.26
CA LYS A 15 10.08 -13.67 -7.81
C LYS A 15 11.05 -12.79 -7.02
N ILE A 16 12.31 -12.65 -7.46
CA ILE A 16 13.31 -11.83 -6.76
C ILE A 16 13.03 -10.33 -6.95
N ALA A 17 12.58 -9.92 -8.14
CA ALA A 17 12.21 -8.54 -8.45
C ALA A 17 11.12 -8.00 -7.52
N LYS A 18 10.25 -8.85 -6.98
CA LYS A 18 9.25 -8.44 -5.96
C LYS A 18 9.87 -7.94 -4.66
N TYR A 19 11.10 -8.30 -4.34
CA TYR A 19 11.78 -7.87 -3.10
C TYR A 19 12.79 -6.75 -3.36
N ILE A 20 13.58 -6.90 -4.42
CA ILE A 20 14.72 -6.03 -4.72
C ILE A 20 14.36 -4.92 -5.72
N GLY A 21 13.37 -5.16 -6.59
CA GLY A 21 13.06 -4.28 -7.71
C GLY A 21 14.18 -4.31 -8.77
N GLU A 22 14.73 -3.13 -9.07
CA GLU A 22 15.70 -2.91 -10.14
C GLU A 22 17.15 -3.29 -9.76
N ASN A 23 17.46 -3.48 -8.47
CA ASN A 23 18.83 -3.75 -8.02
C ASN A 23 19.33 -5.19 -8.28
N LEU A 24 18.69 -5.92 -9.20
CA LEU A 24 19.08 -7.28 -9.59
C LEU A 24 20.50 -7.34 -10.18
N GLN A 25 20.92 -6.28 -10.87
CA GLN A 25 22.27 -6.20 -11.47
C GLN A 25 23.37 -6.31 -10.42
N LEU A 26 23.15 -5.76 -9.21
CA LEU A 26 24.11 -5.80 -8.10
C LEU A 26 24.33 -7.22 -7.55
N LEU A 27 23.40 -8.16 -7.81
CA LEU A 27 23.57 -9.56 -7.46
C LEU A 27 24.45 -10.30 -8.47
N VAL A 28 24.47 -9.90 -9.73
CA VAL A 28 25.28 -10.57 -10.76
C VAL A 28 26.69 -9.98 -10.78
N ASP A 29 26.76 -8.65 -10.76
CA ASP A 29 27.99 -7.88 -10.90
C ASP A 29 28.44 -7.34 -9.54
N ARG A 30 29.23 -8.15 -8.83
CA ARG A 30 29.95 -7.73 -7.63
C ARG A 30 31.37 -7.33 -8.00
N PRO A 31 31.99 -6.34 -7.34
CA PRO A 31 33.41 -6.00 -7.56
C PRO A 31 34.39 -7.18 -7.44
N ASP A 32 34.05 -8.21 -6.66
CA ASP A 32 34.91 -9.40 -6.44
C ASP A 32 34.89 -10.41 -7.61
N GLY A 33 33.89 -10.30 -8.49
CA GLY A 33 33.68 -11.16 -9.65
C GLY A 33 32.21 -11.39 -9.99
N THR A 34 31.98 -12.00 -11.15
CA THR A 34 30.65 -12.35 -11.65
C THR A 34 30.10 -13.60 -10.95
N TYR A 35 28.83 -13.51 -10.59
CA TYR A 35 28.08 -14.62 -9.99
C TYR A 35 27.05 -15.18 -10.98
N CYS A 36 26.89 -16.50 -10.96
CA CYS A 36 26.01 -17.23 -11.84
C CYS A 36 25.04 -18.10 -11.04
N PHE A 37 23.84 -18.29 -11.59
CA PHE A 37 22.87 -19.26 -11.08
C PHE A 37 23.03 -20.60 -11.80
N ARG A 38 23.01 -21.70 -11.02
CA ARG A 38 23.06 -23.07 -11.55
C ARG A 38 21.96 -23.91 -10.93
N LEU A 39 21.44 -24.85 -11.72
CA LEU A 39 20.41 -25.77 -11.26
C LEU A 39 20.99 -27.17 -11.04
N HIS A 40 20.67 -27.73 -9.88
CA HIS A 40 20.99 -29.10 -9.49
C HIS A 40 19.86 -29.67 -8.63
N ASN A 41 19.36 -30.86 -9.00
CA ASN A 41 18.24 -31.53 -8.31
C ASN A 41 17.05 -30.58 -8.02
N ASP A 42 16.64 -29.82 -9.05
CA ASP A 42 15.59 -28.79 -9.01
C ASP A 42 15.80 -27.64 -8.03
N ARG A 43 17.00 -27.53 -7.43
CA ARG A 43 17.42 -26.43 -6.58
C ARG A 43 18.32 -25.48 -7.35
N VAL A 44 18.12 -24.20 -7.11
CA VAL A 44 18.94 -23.13 -7.70
C VAL A 44 19.99 -22.71 -6.70
N TYR A 45 21.24 -22.75 -7.14
CA TYR A 45 22.41 -22.36 -6.40
C TYR A 45 23.01 -21.09 -6.99
N TYR A 46 23.38 -20.17 -6.11
CA TYR A 46 24.12 -18.95 -6.41
C TYR A 46 25.60 -19.17 -6.10
N VAL A 47 26.43 -19.06 -7.14
CA VAL A 47 27.85 -19.46 -7.11
C VAL A 47 28.68 -18.47 -7.92
N SER A 48 29.91 -18.20 -7.49
CA SER A 48 30.85 -17.43 -8.30
C SER A 48 31.38 -18.25 -9.49
N GLU A 49 31.67 -17.59 -10.62
CA GLU A 49 32.23 -18.28 -11.80
C GLU A 49 33.56 -18.99 -11.51
N LYS A 50 34.36 -18.43 -10.60
CA LYS A 50 35.64 -19.02 -10.16
C LYS A 50 35.42 -20.41 -9.57
N ILE A 51 34.46 -20.55 -8.64
CA ILE A 51 34.11 -21.83 -8.01
C ILE A 51 33.49 -22.78 -9.04
N LEU A 52 32.72 -22.25 -9.98
CA LEU A 52 32.09 -23.06 -11.01
C LEU A 52 33.11 -23.77 -11.91
N LYS A 53 34.21 -23.10 -12.29
CA LYS A 53 35.30 -23.71 -13.07
C LYS A 53 35.96 -24.86 -12.32
N LEU A 54 36.14 -24.72 -11.01
CA LEU A 54 36.69 -25.78 -10.16
C LEU A 54 35.71 -26.94 -9.96
N ALA A 55 34.42 -26.62 -9.83
CA ALA A 55 33.34 -27.60 -9.68
C ALA A 55 33.15 -28.49 -10.91
N ALA A 56 33.62 -28.07 -12.10
CA ALA A 56 33.58 -28.89 -13.32
C ALA A 56 34.40 -30.19 -13.19
N ASN A 57 35.39 -30.23 -12.28
CA ASN A 57 36.20 -31.42 -12.04
C ASN A 57 35.48 -32.49 -11.19
N ILE A 58 34.32 -32.17 -10.61
CA ILE A 58 33.58 -33.07 -9.72
C ILE A 58 32.31 -33.55 -10.43
N SER A 59 32.07 -34.86 -10.41
CA SER A 59 30.85 -35.46 -10.97
C SER A 59 29.60 -34.97 -10.24
N GLY A 60 28.54 -34.65 -11.00
CA GLY A 60 27.29 -34.09 -10.50
C GLY A 60 26.59 -34.92 -9.41
N ASP A 61 26.75 -36.24 -9.44
CA ASP A 61 26.13 -37.16 -8.47
C ASP A 61 26.81 -37.13 -7.09
N LYS A 62 28.09 -36.72 -7.05
CA LYS A 62 28.86 -36.55 -5.80
C LYS A 62 28.68 -35.16 -5.19
N LEU A 63 28.12 -34.22 -5.96
CA LEU A 63 27.90 -32.85 -5.50
C LEU A 63 26.56 -32.74 -4.79
N VAL A 64 26.58 -32.48 -3.48
CA VAL A 64 25.35 -32.27 -2.68
C VAL A 64 24.88 -30.82 -2.76
N SER A 65 25.81 -29.86 -2.66
CA SER A 65 25.50 -28.43 -2.69
C SER A 65 26.74 -27.63 -3.06
N LEU A 66 26.57 -26.55 -3.82
CA LEU A 66 27.64 -25.61 -4.14
C LEU A 66 27.14 -24.18 -3.93
N GLY A 67 27.88 -23.40 -3.13
CA GLY A 67 27.50 -22.02 -2.81
C GLY A 67 26.21 -21.93 -1.99
N THR A 68 25.40 -20.91 -2.26
CA THR A 68 24.18 -20.64 -1.51
C THR A 68 22.95 -21.10 -2.28
N CYS A 69 22.06 -21.86 -1.63
CA CYS A 69 20.75 -22.19 -2.20
C CYS A 69 19.86 -20.94 -2.23
N PHE A 70 19.33 -20.55 -3.38
CA PHE A 70 18.33 -19.48 -3.46
C PHE A 70 16.91 -20.01 -3.36
N GLY A 71 16.68 -21.24 -3.81
CA GLY A 71 15.33 -21.77 -3.91
C GLY A 71 15.28 -23.14 -4.56
N LYS A 72 14.06 -23.63 -4.70
CA LYS A 72 13.74 -24.83 -5.49
C LYS A 72 12.58 -24.56 -6.43
N PHE A 73 12.60 -25.22 -7.57
CA PHE A 73 11.47 -25.28 -8.47
C PHE A 73 10.48 -26.33 -7.98
N THR A 74 9.20 -25.98 -8.00
CA THR A 74 8.12 -26.95 -7.81
C THR A 74 7.84 -27.68 -9.12
N LYS A 75 7.13 -28.82 -9.03
CA LYS A 75 6.60 -29.53 -10.20
C LYS A 75 5.68 -28.66 -11.07
N THR A 76 5.09 -27.61 -10.49
CA THR A 76 4.27 -26.61 -11.18
C THR A 76 5.10 -25.47 -11.78
N HIS A 77 6.41 -25.64 -11.90
CA HIS A 77 7.37 -24.64 -12.40
C HIS A 77 7.32 -23.30 -11.67
N LYS A 78 6.84 -23.27 -10.42
CA LYS A 78 6.89 -22.08 -9.57
C LYS A 78 8.18 -22.11 -8.77
N PHE A 79 8.86 -20.96 -8.70
CA PHE A 79 10.05 -20.83 -7.88
C PHE A 79 9.68 -20.54 -6.43
N ARG A 80 10.14 -21.41 -5.51
CA ARG A 80 10.03 -21.24 -4.05
C ARG A 80 11.37 -20.79 -3.51
N LEU A 81 11.36 -19.65 -2.83
CA LEU A 81 12.57 -19.02 -2.28
C LEU A 81 12.90 -19.63 -0.92
N HIS A 82 14.18 -19.92 -0.68
CA HIS A 82 14.66 -20.45 0.60
C HIS A 82 15.19 -19.33 1.51
N ILE A 83 15.15 -19.57 2.83
CA ILE A 83 15.66 -18.64 3.85
C ILE A 83 17.12 -18.25 3.65
N THR A 84 17.92 -19.15 3.06
CA THR A 84 19.34 -18.93 2.77
C THR A 84 19.61 -17.81 1.76
N ALA A 85 18.60 -17.40 0.98
CA ALA A 85 18.72 -16.25 0.08
C ALA A 85 18.68 -14.91 0.82
N LEU A 86 18.18 -14.88 2.07
CA LEU A 86 17.89 -13.66 2.82
C LEU A 86 19.11 -12.76 2.96
N ASP A 87 20.29 -13.32 3.23
CA ASP A 87 21.52 -12.54 3.42
C ASP A 87 21.90 -11.73 2.19
N TYR A 88 21.60 -12.25 1.00
CA TYR A 88 21.85 -11.57 -0.27
C TYR A 88 20.73 -10.60 -0.63
N LEU A 89 19.48 -10.88 -0.22
CA LEU A 89 18.33 -10.03 -0.53
C LEU A 89 18.21 -8.83 0.41
N ALA A 90 18.51 -9.02 1.70
CA ALA A 90 18.38 -8.04 2.77
C ALA A 90 19.04 -6.68 2.47
N PRO A 91 20.31 -6.60 2.00
CA PRO A 91 20.94 -5.31 1.73
C PRO A 91 20.26 -4.54 0.59
N TYR A 92 19.75 -5.24 -0.42
CA TYR A 92 19.20 -4.62 -1.63
C TYR A 92 17.68 -4.44 -1.61
N ALA A 93 17.00 -4.93 -0.57
CA ALA A 93 15.55 -4.83 -0.43
C ALA A 93 15.12 -3.37 -0.21
N LYS A 94 14.21 -2.91 -1.08
CA LYS A 94 13.64 -1.54 -1.00
C LYS A 94 12.63 -1.41 0.15
N TYR A 95 11.81 -2.44 0.33
CA TYR A 95 10.72 -2.44 1.31
C TYR A 95 11.07 -3.29 2.52
N LYS A 96 11.09 -2.63 3.69
CA LYS A 96 11.51 -3.24 4.95
C LYS A 96 10.43 -3.04 6.01
N VAL A 97 10.25 -4.05 6.85
CA VAL A 97 9.31 -4.03 7.97
C VAL A 97 10.04 -4.46 9.22
N TRP A 98 10.01 -3.63 10.26
CA TRP A 98 10.59 -3.94 11.57
C TRP A 98 9.51 -4.44 12.50
N ILE A 99 9.77 -5.57 13.16
CA ILE A 99 8.88 -6.23 14.11
C ILE A 99 9.36 -5.94 15.54
N LYS A 100 8.41 -5.74 16.45
CA LYS A 100 8.68 -5.62 17.89
C LYS A 100 9.04 -6.98 18.51
N PRO A 101 9.88 -7.05 19.56
CA PRO A 101 10.31 -8.31 20.17
C PRO A 101 9.16 -9.24 20.59
N GLY A 102 8.03 -8.69 21.05
CA GLY A 102 6.84 -9.49 21.42
C GLY A 102 6.17 -10.24 20.26
N ALA A 103 6.48 -9.89 19.00
CA ALA A 103 5.96 -10.54 17.80
C ALA A 103 7.04 -11.28 17.00
N GLU A 104 8.33 -11.12 17.33
CA GLU A 104 9.44 -11.79 16.64
C GLU A 104 9.37 -13.30 16.78
N GLN A 105 9.15 -13.81 18.00
CA GLN A 105 9.04 -15.25 18.25
C GLN A 105 7.88 -15.88 17.46
N SER A 106 6.74 -15.20 17.40
CA SER A 106 5.58 -15.66 16.63
C SER A 106 5.90 -15.76 15.13
N PHE A 107 6.62 -14.76 14.60
CA PHE A 107 7.06 -14.75 13.21
C PHE A 107 8.08 -15.86 12.89
N LEU A 108 9.00 -16.15 13.80
CA LEU A 108 9.98 -17.24 13.66
C LEU A 108 9.32 -18.62 13.61
N TYR A 109 8.23 -18.82 14.35
CA TYR A 109 7.41 -20.04 14.24
C TYR A 109 6.56 -20.11 12.96
N GLY A 110 6.57 -19.05 12.15
CA GLY A 110 5.86 -19.00 10.88
C GLY A 110 4.42 -18.51 10.97
N ASN A 111 4.07 -17.83 12.06
CA ASN A 111 2.81 -17.08 12.11
C ASN A 111 2.93 -15.75 11.36
N HIS A 112 1.79 -15.23 10.93
CA HIS A 112 1.71 -13.90 10.33
C HIS A 112 1.95 -12.79 11.35
N VAL A 113 2.51 -11.67 10.88
CA VAL A 113 2.77 -10.50 11.71
C VAL A 113 1.46 -9.74 11.96
N LEU A 114 1.08 -9.59 13.23
CA LEU A 114 -0.07 -8.81 13.64
C LEU A 114 0.22 -7.30 13.61
N LYS A 115 -0.82 -6.48 13.43
CA LYS A 115 -0.72 -5.01 13.45
C LYS A 115 -0.10 -4.48 14.75
N SER A 116 -0.37 -5.13 15.88
CA SER A 116 0.21 -4.79 17.19
C SER A 116 1.73 -4.99 17.25
N GLY A 117 2.22 -5.98 16.52
CA GLY A 117 3.63 -6.38 16.42
C GLY A 117 4.47 -5.58 15.43
N LEU A 118 3.84 -4.73 14.62
CA LEU A 118 4.55 -3.85 13.68
C LEU A 118 5.22 -2.70 14.45
N GLY A 119 6.52 -2.52 14.23
CA GLY A 119 7.33 -1.44 14.78
C GLY A 119 7.46 -0.29 13.80
N ARG A 120 8.19 -0.51 12.70
CA ARG A 120 8.45 0.48 11.64
C ARG A 120 8.19 -0.15 10.28
N ILE A 121 7.77 0.66 9.31
CA ILE A 121 7.47 0.22 7.94
C ILE A 121 8.01 1.28 6.99
N THR A 122 8.65 0.86 5.90
CA THR A 122 9.04 1.78 4.83
C THR A 122 7.81 2.42 4.18
N GLU A 123 7.84 3.73 3.96
CA GLU A 123 6.79 4.43 3.24
C GLU A 123 6.74 3.96 1.77
N SER A 124 5.58 4.05 1.11
CA SER A 124 5.33 3.59 -0.28
C SER A 124 5.22 2.06 -0.52
N THR A 125 4.99 1.25 0.51
CA THR A 125 4.66 -0.18 0.31
C THR A 125 3.26 -0.35 -0.25
N CYS A 126 3.15 -0.80 -1.51
CA CYS A 126 1.87 -1.19 -2.12
C CYS A 126 1.35 -2.50 -1.51
N GLN A 127 0.04 -2.74 -1.64
CA GLN A 127 -0.56 -4.01 -1.27
C GLN A 127 0.05 -5.14 -2.13
N TYR A 128 0.28 -6.31 -1.52
CA TYR A 128 0.88 -7.49 -2.17
C TYR A 128 2.35 -7.35 -2.59
N GLN A 129 3.04 -6.32 -2.09
CA GLN A 129 4.47 -6.15 -2.33
C GLN A 129 5.29 -7.09 -1.45
N GLY A 130 6.36 -7.66 -2.04
CA GLY A 130 7.38 -8.39 -1.30
C GLY A 130 8.13 -7.47 -0.35
N VAL A 131 8.13 -7.79 0.93
CA VAL A 131 8.84 -7.06 1.99
C VAL A 131 9.79 -7.98 2.72
N VAL A 132 10.94 -7.44 3.10
CA VAL A 132 11.89 -8.13 3.99
C VAL A 132 11.61 -7.70 5.42
N VAL A 133 11.55 -8.70 6.30
CA VAL A 133 11.25 -8.50 7.70
C VAL A 133 12.55 -8.37 8.49
N TYR A 134 12.55 -7.45 9.44
CA TYR A 134 13.66 -7.17 10.33
C TYR A 134 13.18 -7.21 11.79
N SER A 135 14.09 -7.58 12.68
CA SER A 135 13.98 -7.29 14.11
C SER A 135 14.21 -5.80 14.37
N MET A 136 13.80 -5.29 15.55
CA MET A 136 14.22 -3.96 16.01
C MET A 136 15.74 -3.77 16.10
N ALA A 137 16.50 -4.87 16.16
CA ALA A 137 17.97 -4.86 16.16
C ALA A 137 18.59 -4.89 14.74
N ASP A 138 17.80 -4.61 13.69
CA ASP A 138 18.23 -4.64 12.29
C ASP A 138 18.75 -6.01 11.80
N VAL A 139 18.39 -7.07 12.51
CA VAL A 139 18.65 -8.46 12.09
C VAL A 139 17.56 -8.88 11.09
N PRO A 140 17.91 -9.31 9.86
CA PRO A 140 16.92 -9.79 8.91
C PRO A 140 16.32 -11.10 9.41
N LEU A 141 14.99 -11.16 9.47
CA LEU A 141 14.23 -12.32 9.88
C LEU A 141 13.45 -12.86 8.68
N MET A 142 13.37 -14.18 8.58
CA MET A 142 12.52 -14.83 7.61
C MET A 142 11.85 -16.05 8.22
N SER A 143 10.58 -16.24 7.90
CA SER A 143 9.85 -17.44 8.29
C SER A 143 10.35 -18.65 7.49
N PRO A 144 10.45 -19.84 8.09
CA PRO A 144 10.79 -21.07 7.39
C PRO A 144 9.70 -21.56 6.41
N HIS A 145 8.43 -21.15 6.59
CA HIS A 145 7.29 -21.56 5.76
C HIS A 145 6.96 -20.57 4.65
N ALA A 146 7.98 -19.85 4.19
CA ALA A 146 7.88 -18.73 3.28
C ALA A 146 7.63 -19.08 1.81
N ASP A 147 6.92 -20.17 1.54
CA ASP A 147 6.53 -20.51 0.17
C ASP A 147 5.63 -19.40 -0.44
N ASP A 148 4.99 -18.60 0.40
CA ASP A 148 4.27 -17.37 0.09
C ASP A 148 4.58 -16.26 1.14
N VAL A 149 5.87 -15.93 1.36
CA VAL A 149 6.22 -14.73 2.15
C VAL A 149 5.78 -13.48 1.38
N THR A 150 4.58 -13.03 1.72
CA THR A 150 4.16 -11.64 2.01
C THR A 150 2.66 -11.48 1.86
N ASP A 151 1.90 -12.47 2.32
CA ASP A 151 0.52 -12.22 2.73
C ASP A 151 0.48 -11.51 4.08
N LEU A 152 1.09 -10.32 4.12
CA LEU A 152 0.70 -9.23 5.00
C LEU A 152 -0.69 -8.66 4.62
N GLN A 153 -1.40 -9.35 3.73
CA GLN A 153 -2.75 -9.06 3.24
C GLN A 153 -3.75 -8.82 4.37
N GLY A 154 -3.69 -9.60 5.45
CA GLY A 154 -4.65 -9.48 6.57
C GLY A 154 -4.45 -8.24 7.44
N CYS A 155 -3.19 -7.80 7.64
CA CYS A 155 -2.90 -6.66 8.51
C CYS A 155 -2.93 -5.31 7.80
N PHE A 156 -2.53 -5.26 6.53
CA PHE A 156 -2.51 -4.00 5.78
C PHE A 156 -3.91 -3.49 5.45
N HIS A 157 -4.89 -4.36 5.22
CA HIS A 157 -6.27 -3.94 4.91
C HIS A 157 -6.88 -3.06 6.02
N ARG A 158 -6.56 -3.36 7.29
CA ARG A 158 -7.05 -2.59 8.45
C ARG A 158 -6.08 -1.50 8.94
N CYS A 159 -4.87 -1.42 8.37
CA CYS A 159 -3.89 -0.36 8.65
C CYS A 159 -4.00 0.80 7.67
N PHE A 160 -4.11 0.51 6.37
CA PHE A 160 -4.13 1.53 5.32
C PHE A 160 -5.48 2.23 5.18
N SER A 161 -6.58 1.57 5.57
CA SER A 161 -7.91 2.19 5.50
C SER A 161 -8.03 3.48 6.33
N HIS A 162 -7.22 3.67 7.38
CA HIS A 162 -7.27 4.89 8.20
C HIS A 162 -6.36 6.01 7.66
N LYS A 163 -5.28 5.67 6.94
CA LYS A 163 -4.34 6.66 6.40
C LYS A 163 -4.80 7.22 5.05
N SER A 164 -5.51 6.41 4.25
CA SER A 164 -6.27 6.91 3.09
C SER A 164 -7.45 7.77 3.53
N TYR A 165 -8.14 7.45 4.63
CA TYR A 165 -9.24 8.27 5.17
C TYR A 165 -8.75 9.64 5.67
N LEU A 166 -7.61 9.69 6.37
CA LEU A 166 -7.03 10.96 6.84
C LEU A 166 -6.59 11.86 5.68
N ASN A 167 -5.96 11.31 4.64
CA ASN A 167 -5.59 12.08 3.45
C ASN A 167 -6.82 12.52 2.62
N CYS A 168 -7.88 11.71 2.60
CA CYS A 168 -9.15 12.06 1.96
C CYS A 168 -9.90 13.15 2.76
N ILE A 169 -9.93 13.07 4.09
CA ILE A 169 -10.47 14.13 4.96
C ILE A 169 -9.68 15.42 4.82
N GLN A 170 -8.34 15.37 4.77
CA GLN A 170 -7.51 16.56 4.57
C GLN A 170 -7.84 17.26 3.24
N SER A 171 -8.07 16.48 2.17
CA SER A 171 -8.44 17.00 0.84
C SER A 171 -9.85 17.59 0.83
N ILE A 172 -10.81 16.97 1.52
CA ILE A 172 -12.19 17.46 1.66
C ILE A 172 -12.24 18.74 2.50
N ILE A 173 -11.48 18.81 3.61
CA ILE A 173 -11.37 20.02 4.43
C ILE A 173 -10.75 21.16 3.62
N GLN A 174 -9.69 20.91 2.85
CA GLN A 174 -9.12 21.93 1.97
C GLN A 174 -10.11 22.41 0.90
N LEU A 175 -10.88 21.50 0.29
CA LEU A 175 -11.96 21.85 -0.64
C LEU A 175 -13.06 22.67 0.02
N PHE A 176 -13.46 22.31 1.24
CA PHE A 176 -14.47 23.05 2.00
C PHE A 176 -13.97 24.45 2.38
N SER A 177 -12.72 24.58 2.82
CA SER A 177 -12.10 25.89 3.07
C SER A 177 -12.01 26.73 1.80
N PHE A 178 -11.69 26.12 0.64
CA PHE A 178 -11.64 26.83 -0.65
C PHE A 178 -13.02 27.29 -1.11
N ILE A 179 -14.06 26.46 -0.95
CA ILE A 179 -15.45 26.80 -1.27
C ILE A 179 -15.96 27.90 -0.33
N LEU A 180 -15.64 27.84 0.97
CA LEU A 180 -16.03 28.87 1.93
C LEU A 180 -15.36 30.21 1.62
N LEU A 181 -14.07 30.18 1.23
CA LEU A 181 -13.35 31.36 0.74
C LEU A 181 -14.00 31.92 -0.52
N LEU A 182 -14.36 31.08 -1.50
CA LEU A 182 -15.09 31.48 -2.69
C LEU A 182 -16.44 32.14 -2.35
N VAL A 183 -17.22 31.56 -1.43
CA VAL A 183 -18.51 32.12 -1.00
C VAL A 183 -18.34 33.46 -0.29
N VAL A 184 -17.29 33.63 0.52
CA VAL A 184 -16.98 34.91 1.18
C VAL A 184 -16.48 35.95 0.17
N HIS A 185 -15.71 35.54 -0.85
CA HIS A 185 -15.18 36.43 -1.88
C HIS A 185 -16.18 36.74 -3.01
N LEU A 186 -17.24 35.94 -3.19
CA LEU A 186 -18.32 36.16 -4.16
C LEU A 186 -19.54 36.91 -3.60
N ARG A 187 -19.63 37.13 -2.28
CA ARG A 187 -20.68 37.98 -1.69
C ARG A 187 -20.68 39.46 -2.12
N PRO A 188 -19.57 40.12 -2.54
CA PRO A 188 -19.62 41.53 -2.89
C PRO A 188 -20.13 41.84 -4.31
N LEU A 189 -20.62 40.87 -5.10
CA LEU A 189 -21.07 41.12 -6.49
C LEU A 189 -22.60 41.06 -6.72
N ILE A 190 -23.43 40.86 -5.69
CA ILE A 190 -24.90 40.75 -5.86
C ILE A 190 -25.65 41.97 -5.29
N GLU A 191 -24.98 42.88 -4.58
CA GLU A 191 -25.66 43.95 -3.82
C GLU A 191 -25.74 45.31 -4.54
N ASP A 192 -25.39 45.38 -5.84
CA ASP A 192 -25.42 46.62 -6.63
C ASP A 192 -26.64 46.77 -7.57
N SER A 193 -27.59 45.84 -7.57
CA SER A 193 -28.81 45.94 -8.40
C SER A 193 -30.05 46.44 -7.64
N LYS A 194 -29.92 47.54 -6.89
CA LYS A 194 -31.08 48.31 -6.41
C LYS A 194 -31.61 49.20 -7.54
N ILE A 195 -32.62 48.67 -8.21
CA ILE A 195 -33.44 49.32 -9.23
C ILE A 195 -34.08 50.60 -8.68
N GLU A 196 -33.69 51.73 -9.23
CA GLU A 196 -34.29 53.05 -9.03
C GLU A 196 -35.53 53.16 -9.95
N MET A 197 -36.74 53.06 -9.38
CA MET A 197 -37.98 53.38 -10.09
C MET A 197 -38.68 54.58 -9.44
N ARG A 198 -38.72 55.66 -10.23
CA ARG A 198 -39.34 56.96 -9.95
C ARG A 198 -40.83 56.86 -9.58
N ALA A 199 -41.23 57.69 -8.63
CA ALA A 199 -42.62 58.02 -8.34
C ALA A 199 -43.24 58.94 -9.43
N PRO A 200 -44.51 58.76 -9.82
CA PRO A 200 -45.28 59.77 -10.53
C PRO A 200 -46.09 60.68 -9.57
N PRO A 201 -46.41 61.94 -9.97
CA PRO A 201 -47.06 62.93 -9.10
C PRO A 201 -48.57 62.72 -8.95
N PRO A 202 -49.23 63.29 -7.93
CA PRO A 202 -50.66 63.12 -7.71
C PRO A 202 -51.48 64.14 -8.51
N PRO A 203 -52.72 63.78 -8.88
CA PRO A 203 -53.79 64.77 -8.95
C PRO A 203 -55.03 64.41 -8.12
N SER A 204 -55.69 65.50 -7.76
CA SER A 204 -56.84 65.75 -6.91
C SER A 204 -58.17 65.07 -7.28
N GLY A 205 -58.97 64.77 -6.25
CA GLY A 205 -60.40 65.10 -6.24
C GLY A 205 -61.42 63.94 -6.14
N GLY A 206 -62.18 63.93 -5.04
CA GLY A 206 -63.64 63.81 -5.06
C GLY A 206 -64.31 62.45 -4.78
N ALA A 207 -65.07 62.40 -3.67
CA ALA A 207 -66.26 61.57 -3.38
C ALA A 207 -66.08 60.02 -3.34
N GLY A 208 -66.67 59.22 -2.46
CA GLY A 208 -67.70 59.33 -1.44
C GLY A 208 -68.17 57.89 -1.05
N CYS A 209 -68.86 57.78 0.10
CA CYS A 209 -69.63 56.60 0.61
C CYS A 209 -68.82 55.44 1.26
N ARG A 210 -68.77 55.30 2.59
CA ARG A 210 -69.75 54.74 3.57
C ARG A 210 -70.10 53.25 3.37
N GLY A 211 -69.78 52.43 4.39
CA GLY A 211 -70.43 51.14 4.63
C GLY A 211 -69.65 50.15 5.53
N ASP A 212 -69.76 50.30 6.87
CA ASP A 212 -69.54 49.23 7.88
C ASP A 212 -70.78 48.29 7.94
N PRO A 213 -70.96 47.35 8.92
CA PRO A 213 -70.27 46.05 9.12
C PRO A 213 -71.25 44.89 9.54
N GLN A 214 -70.99 43.60 9.25
CA GLN A 214 -71.57 42.45 10.01
C GLN A 214 -71.05 41.10 9.45
N SER A 215 -70.28 40.26 10.16
CA SER A 215 -70.57 39.38 11.30
C SER A 215 -71.43 38.13 11.00
N ARG A 216 -70.81 36.93 11.11
CA ARG A 216 -71.35 35.56 11.41
C ARG A 216 -70.42 34.51 10.79
N TRP A 217 -69.85 33.50 11.45
CA TRP A 217 -70.27 32.68 12.59
C TRP A 217 -69.07 32.15 13.38
N SER A 218 -69.30 31.89 14.67
CA SER A 218 -68.38 31.33 15.65
C SER A 218 -68.45 29.79 15.75
N ALA A 219 -67.49 29.28 16.54
CA ALA A 219 -67.43 28.01 17.27
C ALA A 219 -66.90 26.81 16.45
N ARG A 220 -65.88 26.07 16.91
CA ARG A 220 -65.87 25.35 18.19
C ARG A 220 -64.47 24.82 18.56
N CYS A 221 -64.09 25.01 19.82
CA CYS A 221 -62.93 24.42 20.51
C CYS A 221 -63.09 22.91 20.78
N ARG A 222 -61.96 22.16 20.81
CA ARG A 222 -61.48 21.26 21.88
C ARG A 222 -60.29 20.41 21.36
N LEU A 223 -59.08 20.59 21.92
CA LEU A 223 -58.47 19.82 23.03
C LEU A 223 -58.29 18.32 22.72
N ARG A 224 -57.04 17.84 22.63
CA ARG A 224 -56.35 17.13 23.74
C ARG A 224 -54.90 16.76 23.36
N ASP A 225 -53.95 17.25 24.15
CA ASP A 225 -52.59 16.70 24.32
C ASP A 225 -52.63 15.50 25.28
N VAL A 226 -51.82 14.48 24.99
CA VAL A 226 -50.95 13.73 25.93
C VAL A 226 -49.68 13.39 25.18
#